data_AF-A0A0E0J7P9-F1
#
_entry.id   AF-A0A0E0J7P9-F1
#
_cell.length_a   1.000
_cell.length_b   1.000
_cell.length_c   1.000
_cell.angle_alpha   90.00
_cell.angle_beta   90.00
_cell.angle_gamma   90.00
#
_symmetry.space_group_name_H-M   'P 1'
#
loop_
_entity.id
_entity.type
_entity.pdbx_description
1 polymer ?
#
loop_
_entity_poly.entity_id
_entity_poly.type
_entity_poly.pdbx_seq_one_letter_code
_entity_poly.pdbx_strand_id
1 'polypeptide(L)'
;MRESEPTPSLPQIAPSPPSFPSASFPPQTTGAATDPPAQCGTHRQGEAIMEHGSVTDSTASTFSIVEEDHTLANSVRFVLNQDPRVAFCGYSIPHPADNKVNIRVQTTGDPAKDVLKDSLQDLMVMCQHVRGTFDTAVTQFRQNNPTGMNIDQNKKK
;
A
#
# COMPACT_ATOMS: atom_id res chain seq x y z
N MET A 1 44.94 50.94 -44.39
CA MET A 1 45.16 50.70 -42.94
C MET A 1 44.23 49.57 -42.53
N ARG A 2 44.85 48.45 -42.13
CA ARG A 2 44.37 47.30 -41.35
C ARG A 2 42.94 46.76 -41.57
N GLU A 3 42.93 45.53 -42.07
CA GLU A 3 41.92 44.49 -41.87
C GLU A 3 41.60 44.32 -40.37
N SER A 4 40.32 44.10 -40.05
CA SER A 4 39.89 43.55 -38.75
C SER A 4 38.91 42.42 -39.00
N GLU A 5 39.44 41.21 -38.85
CA GLU A 5 38.76 39.93 -39.00
C GLU A 5 37.62 39.71 -37.98
N PRO A 6 36.65 38.83 -38.30
CA PRO A 6 35.57 38.46 -37.39
C PRO A 6 36.06 37.59 -36.22
N THR A 7 35.61 37.92 -35.01
CA THR A 7 35.86 37.17 -33.76
C THR A 7 35.41 35.71 -33.85
N PRO A 8 36.27 34.72 -33.53
CA PRO A 8 35.87 33.31 -33.49
C PRO A 8 35.15 32.94 -32.20
N SER A 9 34.13 32.10 -32.34
CA SER A 9 33.29 31.52 -31.30
C SER A 9 34.08 30.60 -30.36
N LEU A 10 33.86 30.77 -29.06
CA LEU A 10 34.41 29.93 -28.00
C LEU A 10 33.77 28.53 -28.04
N PRO A 11 34.53 27.42 -28.05
CA PRO A 11 33.96 26.08 -27.96
C PRO A 11 33.47 25.79 -26.53
N GLN A 12 32.22 25.34 -26.40
CA GLN A 12 31.67 24.89 -25.12
C GLN A 12 32.38 23.63 -24.64
N ILE A 13 33.02 23.72 -23.48
CA ILE A 13 33.61 22.59 -22.75
C ILE A 13 32.46 21.87 -22.03
N ALA A 14 32.10 20.68 -22.51
CA ALA A 14 31.21 19.77 -21.79
C ALA A 14 31.94 19.21 -20.54
N PRO A 15 31.29 19.10 -19.37
CA PRO A 15 31.90 18.49 -18.20
C PRO A 15 32.06 16.97 -18.40
N SER A 16 33.25 16.47 -18.08
CA SER A 16 33.61 15.05 -18.12
C SER A 16 32.85 14.21 -17.07
N PRO A 17 32.50 12.95 -17.37
CA PRO A 17 31.84 12.07 -16.41
C PRO A 17 32.81 11.59 -15.32
N PRO A 18 32.35 11.40 -14.07
CA PRO A 18 33.19 10.90 -12.99
C PRO A 18 33.55 9.43 -13.20
N SER A 19 34.84 9.13 -13.00
CA SER A 19 35.45 7.80 -13.13
C SER A 19 35.08 6.92 -11.93
N PHE A 20 34.39 5.80 -12.16
CA PHE A 20 34.14 4.81 -11.11
C PHE A 20 35.33 3.86 -10.96
N PRO A 21 35.82 3.58 -9.73
CA PRO A 21 36.90 2.62 -9.53
C PRO A 21 36.42 1.18 -9.74
N SER A 22 37.18 0.45 -10.54
CA SER A 22 37.03 -0.98 -10.86
C SER A 22 37.15 -1.82 -9.58
N ALA A 23 36.03 -2.33 -9.08
CA ALA A 23 36.01 -3.30 -7.99
C ALA A 23 36.42 -4.68 -8.52
N SER A 24 37.63 -5.07 -8.15
CA SER A 24 38.20 -6.38 -8.43
C SER A 24 37.61 -7.40 -7.46
N PHE A 25 36.94 -8.42 -8.01
CA PHE A 25 36.44 -9.59 -7.28
C PHE A 25 37.59 -10.51 -6.80
N PRO A 26 37.48 -11.12 -5.62
CA PRO A 26 38.04 -12.45 -5.35
C PRO A 26 36.96 -13.53 -5.15
N PRO A 27 37.34 -14.83 -5.27
CA PRO A 27 36.48 -15.89 -5.82
C PRO A 27 35.67 -16.70 -4.80
N GLN A 28 34.71 -17.45 -5.36
CA GLN A 28 33.81 -18.42 -4.71
C GLN A 28 34.55 -19.48 -3.89
N THR A 29 34.01 -19.80 -2.71
CA THR A 29 34.30 -21.03 -1.97
C THR A 29 33.07 -21.93 -2.02
N THR A 30 33.31 -23.17 -2.42
CA THR A 30 32.37 -24.30 -2.51
C THR A 30 32.03 -24.84 -1.12
N GLY A 31 30.75 -25.16 -0.88
CA GLY A 31 30.32 -25.82 0.36
C GLY A 31 28.89 -26.34 0.32
N ALA A 32 28.76 -27.60 -0.11
CA ALA A 32 27.79 -28.62 0.27
C ALA A 32 26.30 -28.27 0.55
N ALA A 33 25.44 -28.86 -0.28
CA ALA A 33 24.02 -29.07 -0.02
C ALA A 33 23.78 -29.87 1.27
N THR A 34 22.81 -29.44 2.07
CA THR A 34 22.06 -30.31 3.00
C THR A 34 20.65 -29.75 3.11
N ASP A 35 19.71 -30.42 2.46
CA ASP A 35 18.27 -30.25 2.66
C ASP A 35 17.86 -30.56 4.11
N PRO A 36 16.95 -29.78 4.72
CA PRO A 36 16.10 -30.28 5.79
C PRO A 36 14.69 -30.66 5.25
N PRO A 37 14.02 -31.64 5.88
CA PRO A 37 12.93 -32.40 5.28
C PRO A 37 11.58 -31.70 5.36
N ALA A 38 10.70 -32.11 4.46
CA ALA A 38 9.26 -31.89 4.53
C ALA A 38 8.66 -32.36 5.88
N GLN A 39 7.83 -31.51 6.49
CA GLN A 39 6.78 -31.96 7.40
C GLN A 39 5.46 -31.26 7.07
N CYS A 40 4.57 -32.06 6.49
CA CYS A 40 3.13 -31.85 6.42
C CYS A 40 2.54 -32.10 7.82
N GLY A 41 1.68 -31.19 8.31
CA GLY A 41 0.80 -31.48 9.45
C GLY A 41 0.49 -30.32 10.40
N THR A 42 -0.63 -29.64 10.14
CA THR A 42 -1.57 -29.05 11.12
C THR A 42 -1.07 -28.10 12.22
N HIS A 43 -1.35 -26.79 12.03
CA HIS A 43 -2.04 -25.97 13.05
C HIS A 43 -2.65 -24.72 12.38
N ARG A 44 -3.99 -24.62 12.35
CA ARG A 44 -4.68 -23.34 12.15
C ARG A 44 -4.36 -22.48 13.37
N GLN A 45 -3.56 -21.44 13.21
CA GLN A 45 -3.46 -20.35 14.16
C GLN A 45 -3.75 -19.08 13.37
N GLY A 46 -4.74 -18.31 13.85
CA GLY A 46 -5.24 -17.12 13.19
C GLY A 46 -4.10 -16.19 12.79
N GLU A 47 -4.20 -15.63 11.59
CA GLU A 47 -3.19 -14.79 10.99
C GLU A 47 -2.85 -13.61 11.89
N ALA A 48 -1.69 -13.73 12.53
CA ALA A 48 -1.05 -12.65 13.23
C ALA A 48 -0.62 -11.63 12.19
N ILE A 49 -1.12 -10.40 12.33
CA ILE A 49 -0.58 -9.20 11.70
C ILE A 49 0.91 -9.15 12.09
N MET A 50 1.79 -9.55 11.17
CA MET A 50 3.24 -9.51 11.41
C MET A 50 3.69 -8.04 11.37
N GLU A 51 3.89 -7.47 12.56
CA GLU A 51 4.48 -6.15 12.76
C GLU A 51 5.99 -6.24 12.55
N HIS A 52 6.49 -5.78 11.41
CA HIS A 52 7.92 -5.57 11.21
C HIS A 52 8.30 -4.16 11.69
N GLY A 53 8.12 -3.91 12.99
CA GLY A 53 8.57 -2.71 13.69
C GLY A 53 9.94 -2.96 14.32
N SER A 54 10.94 -2.11 14.03
CA SER A 54 12.13 -2.04 14.87
C SER A 54 11.68 -1.61 16.27
N VAL A 55 12.11 -2.34 17.31
CA VAL A 55 11.81 -2.09 18.73
C VAL A 55 12.11 -0.65 19.20
N THR A 56 12.80 0.15 18.38
CA THR A 56 13.26 1.51 18.70
C THR A 56 12.28 2.63 18.34
N ASP A 57 11.38 2.46 17.36
CA ASP A 57 10.60 3.59 16.81
C ASP A 57 9.14 3.20 16.53
N SER A 58 8.27 3.42 17.51
CA SER A 58 6.83 3.13 17.38
C SER A 58 6.07 4.06 16.43
N THR A 59 6.73 5.11 15.92
CA THR A 59 6.14 6.11 15.01
C THR A 59 6.15 5.66 13.54
N ALA A 60 6.93 4.64 13.19
CA ALA A 60 6.98 4.09 11.84
C ALA A 60 6.86 2.57 11.88
N SER A 61 5.81 2.04 11.26
CA SER A 61 5.57 0.59 11.24
C SER A 61 5.03 0.15 9.90
N THR A 62 5.38 -1.07 9.52
CA THR A 62 4.84 -1.74 8.33
C THR A 62 4.03 -2.94 8.76
N PHE A 63 2.75 -2.93 8.39
CA PHE A 63 1.78 -3.96 8.73
C PHE A 63 1.56 -4.86 7.51
N SER A 64 1.83 -6.16 7.71
CA SER A 64 1.49 -7.20 6.73
C SER A 64 0.07 -7.70 7.02
N ILE A 65 -0.86 -7.43 6.11
CA ILE A 65 -2.22 -7.97 6.15
C ILE A 65 -2.32 -9.06 5.10
N VAL A 66 -2.73 -10.24 5.54
CA VAL A 66 -2.85 -11.45 4.71
C VAL A 66 -4.32 -11.63 4.31
N GLU A 67 -4.55 -12.35 3.21
CA GLU A 67 -5.85 -12.59 2.58
C GLU A 67 -6.60 -11.31 2.14
N GLU A 68 -5.89 -10.18 2.01
CA GLU A 68 -6.44 -8.89 1.62
C GLU A 68 -5.76 -8.34 0.37
N ASP A 69 -6.46 -7.45 -0.33
CA ASP A 69 -6.06 -6.90 -1.62
C ASP A 69 -6.19 -5.36 -1.68
N HIS A 70 -6.13 -4.81 -2.89
CA HIS A 70 -6.25 -3.38 -3.16
C HIS A 70 -7.54 -2.76 -2.60
N THR A 71 -8.60 -3.54 -2.47
CA THR A 71 -9.90 -3.08 -1.98
C THR A 71 -9.79 -2.49 -0.57
N LEU A 72 -9.27 -3.27 0.39
CA LEU A 72 -9.03 -2.80 1.74
C LEU A 72 -7.87 -1.79 1.77
N ALA A 73 -6.77 -2.09 1.08
CA ALA A 73 -5.55 -1.29 1.13
C ALA A 73 -5.77 0.16 0.67
N ASN A 74 -6.50 0.37 -0.43
CA ASN A 74 -6.80 1.69 -0.95
C ASN A 74 -7.77 2.46 -0.06
N SER A 75 -8.75 1.75 0.52
CA SER A 75 -9.73 2.34 1.45
C SER A 75 -9.04 2.86 2.73
N VAL A 76 -8.17 2.04 3.32
CA VAL A 76 -7.41 2.41 4.53
C VAL A 76 -6.41 3.53 4.22
N ARG A 77 -5.73 3.47 3.08
CA ARG A 77 -4.84 4.57 2.61
C ARG A 77 -5.58 5.89 2.50
N PHE A 78 -6.83 5.89 2.01
CA PHE A 78 -7.62 7.11 1.91
C PHE A 78 -7.87 7.71 3.30
N VAL A 79 -8.36 6.91 4.26
CA VAL A 79 -8.66 7.40 5.61
C VAL A 79 -7.40 7.88 6.34
N LEU A 80 -6.29 7.13 6.23
CA LEU A 80 -5.01 7.52 6.84
C LEU A 80 -4.46 8.86 6.32
N ASN A 81 -4.66 9.18 5.05
CA ASN A 81 -4.21 10.47 4.49
C ASN A 81 -5.04 11.67 4.99
N GLN A 82 -6.24 11.42 5.52
CA GLN A 82 -7.07 12.49 6.08
C GLN A 82 -6.68 12.85 7.50
N ASP A 83 -5.95 11.97 8.19
CA ASP A 83 -5.50 12.19 9.56
C ASP A 83 -4.23 13.06 9.58
N PRO A 84 -4.26 14.26 10.20
CA PRO A 84 -3.09 15.15 10.28
C PRO A 84 -1.93 14.57 11.11
N ARG A 85 -2.15 13.52 11.90
CA ARG A 85 -1.11 12.84 12.68
C ARG A 85 -0.17 12.00 11.78
N VAL A 86 -0.64 11.63 10.58
CA VAL A 86 0.08 10.80 9.62
C VAL A 86 0.96 11.67 8.72
N ALA A 87 2.27 11.42 8.75
CA ALA A 87 3.22 12.09 7.88
C ALA A 87 3.35 11.39 6.51
N PHE A 88 3.24 10.06 6.49
CA PHE A 88 3.30 9.26 5.26
C PHE A 88 2.49 7.97 5.40
N CYS A 89 1.72 7.64 4.37
CA CYS A 89 1.12 6.32 4.25
C CYS A 89 1.18 5.78 2.81
N GLY A 90 1.32 4.47 2.67
CA GLY A 90 1.31 3.79 1.39
C GLY A 90 1.14 2.29 1.55
N TYR A 91 0.72 1.62 0.48
CA TYR A 91 0.64 0.17 0.46
C TYR A 91 1.36 -0.38 -0.78
N SER A 92 1.83 -1.62 -0.68
CA SER A 92 2.35 -2.37 -1.81
C SER A 92 1.87 -3.83 -1.74
N ILE A 93 1.59 -4.40 -2.91
CA ILE A 93 1.38 -5.83 -3.07
C ILE A 93 2.69 -6.40 -3.61
N PRO A 94 3.36 -7.32 -2.89
CA PRO A 94 4.66 -7.83 -3.28
C PRO A 94 4.57 -8.65 -4.58
N HIS A 95 3.48 -9.39 -4.77
CA HIS A 95 3.24 -10.18 -5.96
C HIS A 95 1.72 -10.35 -6.22
N PRO A 96 1.22 -10.18 -7.46
CA PRO A 96 -0.23 -10.27 -7.74
C PRO A 96 -0.87 -11.64 -7.47
N ALA A 97 -0.09 -12.71 -7.40
CA ALA A 97 -0.59 -14.04 -7.08
C ALA A 97 -0.72 -14.31 -5.58
N ASP A 98 -0.13 -13.46 -4.74
CA ASP A 98 -0.21 -13.57 -3.29
C ASP A 98 -1.20 -12.53 -2.78
N ASN A 99 -2.24 -12.99 -2.09
CA ASN A 99 -3.22 -12.11 -1.44
C ASN A 99 -2.62 -11.56 -0.14
N LYS A 100 -1.60 -10.72 -0.25
CA LYS A 100 -0.94 -10.08 0.87
C LYS A 100 -0.67 -8.62 0.54
N VAL A 101 -1.04 -7.73 1.45
CA VAL A 101 -0.78 -6.30 1.36
C VAL A 101 0.16 -5.87 2.48
N ASN A 102 1.18 -5.10 2.13
CA ASN A 102 2.03 -4.42 3.11
C ASN A 102 1.62 -2.95 3.19
N ILE A 103 1.11 -2.51 4.34
CA ILE A 103 0.75 -1.11 4.60
C ILE A 103 1.83 -0.48 5.47
N ARG A 104 2.47 0.58 4.97
CA ARG A 104 3.46 1.35 5.72
C ARG A 104 2.83 2.64 6.20
N VAL A 105 2.93 2.89 7.50
CA VAL A 105 2.44 4.10 8.16
C VAL A 105 3.60 4.76 8.89
N GLN A 106 3.74 6.06 8.69
CA GLN A 106 4.67 6.90 9.43
C GLN A 106 3.89 8.08 10.01
N THR A 107 3.98 8.24 11.32
CA THR A 107 3.32 9.29 12.10
C THR A 107 4.38 10.24 12.66
N THR A 108 3.94 11.43 13.07
CA THR A 108 4.87 12.46 13.59
C THR A 108 5.24 12.24 15.06
N GLY A 109 4.43 11.52 15.83
CA GLY A 109 4.69 11.30 17.26
C GLY A 109 3.84 10.21 17.92
N ASP A 110 2.63 9.97 17.42
CA ASP A 110 1.77 8.92 17.95
C ASP A 110 2.20 7.52 17.46
N PRO A 111 1.96 6.45 18.23
CA PRO A 111 2.27 5.10 17.79
C PRO A 111 1.45 4.72 16.54
N ALA A 112 2.13 4.28 15.49
CA ALA A 112 1.52 3.97 14.18
C ALA A 112 0.42 2.89 14.27
N LYS A 113 0.54 1.96 15.23
CA LYS A 113 -0.47 0.93 15.51
C LYS A 113 -1.82 1.50 15.97
N ASP A 114 -1.81 2.58 16.75
CA ASP A 114 -3.04 3.12 17.33
C ASP A 114 -3.71 4.03 16.32
N VAL A 115 -2.93 4.82 15.58
CA VAL A 115 -3.44 5.59 14.41
C VAL A 115 -4.04 4.67 13.35
N LEU A 116 -3.43 3.50 13.09
CA LEU A 116 -4.01 2.53 12.16
C LEU A 116 -5.36 1.98 12.68
N LYS A 117 -5.47 1.65 13.96
CA LYS A 117 -6.74 1.17 14.55
C LYS A 117 -7.83 2.24 14.48
N ASP A 118 -7.51 3.48 14.84
CA ASP A 118 -8.41 4.61 14.75
C ASP A 118 -8.94 4.75 13.31
N SER A 119 -8.04 4.72 12.32
CA SER A 119 -8.41 4.85 10.91
C SER A 119 -9.32 3.71 10.41
N LEU A 120 -9.11 2.49 10.90
CA LEU A 120 -9.98 1.35 10.57
C LEU A 120 -11.36 1.51 11.20
N GLN A 121 -11.43 2.03 12.43
CA GLN A 121 -12.69 2.31 13.10
C GLN A 121 -13.48 3.43 12.39
N ASP A 122 -12.79 4.47 11.95
CA ASP A 122 -13.39 5.54 11.16
C ASP A 122 -13.94 5.01 9.82
N LEU A 123 -13.20 4.13 9.15
CA LEU A 123 -13.66 3.47 7.93
C LEU A 123 -14.96 2.66 8.16
N MET A 124 -15.06 1.97 9.30
CA MET A 124 -16.29 1.25 9.66
C MET A 124 -17.46 2.22 9.87
N VAL A 125 -17.25 3.33 10.57
CA VAL A 125 -18.29 4.35 10.80
C VAL A 125 -18.73 4.99 9.49
N MET A 126 -17.80 5.29 8.58
CA MET A 126 -18.12 5.79 7.23
C MET A 126 -19.00 4.80 6.46
N CYS A 127 -18.65 3.51 6.47
CA CYS A 127 -19.45 2.47 5.82
C CYS A 127 -20.87 2.37 6.42
N GLN A 128 -21.01 2.50 7.73
CA GLN A 128 -22.32 2.51 8.40
C GLN A 128 -23.15 3.74 8.01
N HIS A 129 -22.53 4.92 7.91
CA HIS A 129 -23.19 6.14 7.49
C HIS A 129 -23.69 6.05 6.04
N VAL A 130 -22.86 5.56 5.12
CA VAL A 130 -23.23 5.34 3.72
C VAL A 130 -24.39 4.35 3.62
N ARG A 131 -24.36 3.27 4.40
CA ARG A 131 -25.47 2.30 4.44
C ARG A 131 -26.77 2.92 4.94
N GLY A 132 -26.72 3.64 6.07
CA GLY A 132 -27.92 4.25 6.65
C GLY A 132 -28.55 5.31 5.75
N THR A 133 -27.74 6.14 5.09
CA THR A 133 -28.23 7.13 4.11
C THR A 133 -28.80 6.47 2.87
N PHE A 134 -28.16 5.41 2.36
CA PHE A 134 -28.68 4.62 1.26
C PHE A 134 -30.02 3.96 1.59
N ASP A 135 -30.14 3.28 2.74
CA ASP A 135 -31.36 2.62 3.17
C ASP A 135 -32.52 3.61 3.38
N THR A 136 -32.21 4.80 3.91
CA THR A 136 -33.16 5.90 4.04
C THR A 136 -33.64 6.38 2.67
N ALA A 137 -32.73 6.63 1.73
CA ALA A 137 -33.05 7.07 0.38
C ALA A 137 -33.86 6.02 -0.39
N VAL A 138 -33.52 4.74 -0.25
CA VAL A 138 -34.27 3.62 -0.85
C VAL A 138 -35.67 3.53 -0.25
N THR A 139 -35.82 3.68 1.06
CA THR A 139 -37.13 3.65 1.72
C THR A 139 -38.01 4.81 1.25
N GLN A 140 -37.46 6.03 1.19
CA GLN A 140 -38.14 7.20 0.65
C GLN A 140 -38.53 7.02 -0.82
N PHE A 141 -37.64 6.47 -1.64
CA PHE A 141 -37.94 6.20 -3.05
C PHE A 141 -39.08 5.18 -3.21
N ARG A 142 -39.08 4.10 -2.42
CA ARG A 142 -40.15 3.09 -2.44
C ARG A 142 -41.50 3.62 -1.96
N GLN A 143 -41.50 4.55 -1.00
CA GLN A 143 -42.71 5.25 -0.55
C GLN A 143 -43.27 6.17 -1.64
N ASN A 144 -42.39 6.90 -2.33
CA ASN A 144 -42.78 7.86 -3.37
C ASN A 144 -43.13 7.20 -4.72
N ASN A 145 -42.66 5.97 -4.96
CA ASN A 145 -42.93 5.18 -6.17
C ASN A 145 -43.46 3.77 -5.83
N PRO A 146 -44.73 3.63 -5.37
CA PRO A 146 -45.30 2.36 -4.98
C PRO A 146 -45.47 1.33 -6.14
N THR A 147 -45.26 1.75 -7.40
CA THR A 147 -45.49 0.95 -8.62
C THR A 147 -44.21 0.49 -9.35
N GLY A 148 -43.03 0.57 -8.74
CA GLY A 148 -41.77 0.21 -9.39
C GLY A 148 -41.17 -1.15 -9.01
N MET A 149 -41.50 -2.19 -9.79
CA MET A 149 -40.79 -3.48 -9.94
C MET A 149 -40.90 -4.54 -8.81
N ASN A 150 -42.02 -5.27 -8.79
CA ASN A 150 -42.04 -6.67 -8.35
C ASN A 150 -41.68 -7.55 -9.57
N ILE A 151 -40.38 -7.72 -9.86
CA ILE A 151 -39.88 -8.68 -10.87
C ILE A 151 -39.63 -10.00 -10.14
N ASP A 152 -40.70 -10.67 -9.70
CA ASP A 152 -40.63 -12.05 -9.20
C ASP A 152 -41.92 -12.80 -9.54
N GLN A 153 -42.34 -12.70 -10.81
CA GLN A 153 -43.30 -13.63 -11.36
C GLN A 153 -42.63 -14.52 -12.40
N ASN A 154 -42.34 -15.75 -11.96
CA ASN A 154 -42.32 -16.98 -12.76
C ASN A 154 -40.96 -17.50 -13.28
N LYS A 155 -40.34 -18.39 -12.51
CA LYS A 155 -39.62 -19.54 -13.09
C LYS A 155 -39.72 -20.80 -12.20
N LYS A 156 -40.91 -21.40 -12.17
CA LYS A 156 -41.10 -22.84 -11.93
C LYS A 156 -41.67 -23.44 -13.22
N LYS A 157 -40.82 -24.06 -14.01
CA LYS A 157 -41.15 -25.20 -14.89
C LYS A 157 -39.92 -26.08 -14.97
#